data_AF-A0A350UFJ4-F1
#
_entry.id   AF-A0A350UFJ4-F1
#
_cell.length_a   1.000
_cell.length_b   1.000
_cell.length_c   1.000
_cell.angle_alpha   90.00
_cell.angle_beta   90.00
_cell.angle_gamma   90.00
#
_symmetry.space_group_name_H-M   'P 1'
#
loop_
_entity.id
_entity.type
_entity.pdbx_description
1 polymer ?
#
loop_
_entity_poly.entity_id
_entity_poly.type
_entity_poly.pdbx_seq_one_letter_code
_entity_poly.pdbx_strand_id
1 'polypeptide(L)'
;MARNVLGTELQTCSLQPLTGFFRDGCCATGPDDQGVHTVCAEVTEEFLAFSYASGNDLITPRPQYLFPGLKPGDRWCVCAARWKEAVDAGAACPVYLQGTHEATLKLVPFEDLVRFALDTPAVPES
;
A
#
# COMPACT_ATOMS: atom_id res chain seq x y z
N MET A 1 -14.77 12.50 1.29
CA MET A 1 -14.10 11.49 0.43
C MET A 1 -12.66 11.39 0.90
N ALA A 2 -12.06 10.20 0.83
CA ALA A 2 -10.66 10.01 1.21
C ALA A 2 -9.74 10.69 0.20
N ARG A 3 -8.58 11.19 0.66
CA ARG A 3 -7.58 11.85 -0.18
C ARG A 3 -6.30 11.03 -0.24
N ASN A 4 -5.63 11.11 -1.38
CA ASN A 4 -4.30 10.53 -1.55
C ASN A 4 -3.19 11.48 -1.07
N VAL A 5 -1.94 11.00 -1.09
CA VAL A 5 -0.75 11.76 -0.64
C VAL A 5 -0.44 12.99 -1.51
N LEU A 6 -1.07 13.11 -2.68
CA LEU A 6 -0.98 14.28 -3.56
C LEU A 6 -2.04 15.34 -3.25
N GLY A 7 -2.93 15.08 -2.30
CA GLY A 7 -4.03 15.98 -1.92
C GLY A 7 -5.25 15.91 -2.83
N THR A 8 -5.28 14.98 -3.80
CA THR A 8 -6.45 14.74 -4.66
C THR A 8 -7.28 13.56 -4.15
N GLU A 9 -8.37 13.22 -4.84
CA GLU A 9 -9.22 12.09 -4.49
C GLU A 9 -8.45 10.77 -4.49
N LEU A 10 -8.68 9.93 -3.48
CA LEU A 10 -8.06 8.61 -3.38
C LEU A 10 -8.57 7.69 -4.50
N GLN A 11 -7.65 7.18 -5.33
CA GLN A 11 -7.98 6.24 -6.38
C GLN A 11 -7.98 4.78 -5.90
N THR A 12 -8.67 3.93 -6.66
CA THR A 12 -8.65 2.48 -6.48
C THR A 12 -7.25 1.93 -6.60
N CYS A 13 -6.83 1.13 -5.62
CA CYS A 13 -5.55 0.43 -5.65
C CYS A 13 -5.64 -0.87 -6.46
N SER A 14 -6.61 -1.74 -6.12
CA SER A 14 -6.82 -3.01 -6.80
C SER A 14 -8.22 -3.59 -6.58
N LEU A 15 -8.79 -4.18 -7.63
CA LEU A 15 -10.04 -4.95 -7.54
C LEU A 15 -9.80 -6.45 -7.70
N GLN A 16 -8.62 -6.85 -8.20
CA GLN A 16 -8.24 -8.24 -8.46
C GLN A 16 -6.71 -8.36 -8.27
N PRO A 17 -6.24 -8.82 -7.10
CA PRO A 17 -7.03 -9.21 -5.93
C PRO A 17 -7.73 -8.02 -5.25
N LEU A 18 -8.92 -8.24 -4.68
CA LEU A 18 -9.66 -7.19 -3.96
C LEU A 18 -8.92 -6.82 -2.67
N THR A 19 -8.48 -5.57 -2.59
CA THR A 19 -7.65 -5.05 -1.49
C THR A 19 -8.44 -4.07 -0.59
N GLY A 20 -7.73 -3.41 0.32
CA GLY A 20 -8.24 -2.39 1.23
C GLY A 20 -8.71 -3.02 2.54
N PHE A 21 -8.56 -2.29 3.66
CA PHE A 21 -9.02 -2.75 4.96
C PHE A 21 -10.53 -3.08 4.94
N PHE A 22 -11.32 -2.23 4.27
CA PHE A 22 -12.76 -2.41 4.09
C PHE A 22 -13.13 -3.37 2.95
N ARG A 23 -12.15 -3.93 2.22
CA ARG A 23 -12.34 -4.76 1.02
C ARG A 23 -13.18 -4.08 -0.06
N ASP A 24 -12.92 -2.80 -0.31
CA ASP A 24 -13.55 -1.97 -1.36
C ASP A 24 -12.60 -1.65 -2.53
N GLY A 25 -11.36 -2.15 -2.47
CA GLY A 25 -10.31 -1.92 -3.45
C GLY A 25 -9.49 -0.64 -3.25
N CYS A 26 -9.81 0.16 -2.24
CA CYS A 26 -9.14 1.42 -1.92
C CYS A 26 -8.33 1.31 -0.63
N CYS A 27 -7.22 2.04 -0.53
CA CYS A 27 -6.42 2.10 0.69
C CYS A 27 -6.96 3.11 1.71
N ALA A 28 -8.30 3.14 1.84
CA ALA A 28 -9.00 3.93 2.84
C ALA A 28 -8.82 3.31 4.23
N THR A 29 -8.79 4.17 5.25
CA THR A 29 -8.55 3.78 6.64
C THR A 29 -9.59 4.39 7.57
N GLY A 30 -9.74 3.80 8.76
CA GLY A 30 -10.60 4.32 9.83
C GLY A 30 -10.02 4.02 11.22
N PRO A 31 -10.72 4.37 12.31
CA PRO A 31 -10.25 4.14 13.68
C PRO A 31 -9.98 2.67 14.02
N ASP A 32 -10.65 1.74 13.34
CA ASP A 32 -10.51 0.31 13.54
C ASP A 32 -9.32 -0.30 12.79
N ASP A 33 -8.76 0.43 11.82
CA ASP A 33 -7.57 0.00 11.08
C ASP A 33 -6.29 0.40 11.81
N GLN A 34 -5.97 -0.37 12.85
CA GLN A 34 -4.74 -0.19 13.64
C GLN A 34 -3.46 -0.45 12.82
N GLY A 35 -3.57 -1.19 11.71
CA GLY A 35 -2.46 -1.47 10.81
C GLY A 35 -2.15 -0.31 9.86
N VAL A 36 -3.10 0.61 9.68
CA VAL A 36 -3.00 1.75 8.76
C VAL A 36 -2.64 1.25 7.36
N HIS A 37 -3.53 0.46 6.77
CA HIS A 37 -3.38 -0.15 5.43
C HIS A 37 -3.58 0.90 4.32
N THR A 38 -2.72 1.92 4.32
CA THR A 38 -2.89 3.15 3.54
C THR A 38 -1.92 3.28 2.38
N VAL A 39 -0.98 2.35 2.21
CA VAL A 39 0.00 2.37 1.11
C VAL A 39 -0.46 1.43 0.01
N CYS A 40 -0.77 1.97 -1.17
CA CYS A 40 -1.01 1.15 -2.35
C CYS A 40 0.33 0.74 -2.95
N ALA A 41 0.69 -0.53 -2.77
CA ALA A 41 1.97 -1.08 -3.19
C ALA A 41 1.78 -2.14 -4.27
N GLU A 42 2.70 -2.20 -5.23
CA GLU A 42 2.86 -3.35 -6.12
C GLU A 42 3.93 -4.25 -5.52
N VAL A 43 3.52 -5.36 -4.91
CA VAL A 43 4.46 -6.18 -4.13
C VAL A 43 5.49 -6.86 -5.03
N THR A 44 6.72 -6.96 -4.54
CA THR A 44 7.84 -7.65 -5.22
C THR A 44 8.21 -8.92 -4.46
N GLU A 45 9.01 -9.79 -5.10
CA GLU A 45 9.53 -10.99 -4.43
C GLU A 45 10.38 -10.63 -3.21
N GLU A 46 11.30 -9.67 -3.33
CA GLU A 46 12.11 -9.17 -2.21
C GLU A 46 11.24 -8.62 -1.06
N PHE A 47 10.21 -7.83 -1.36
CA PHE A 47 9.33 -7.29 -0.33
C PHE A 47 8.54 -8.40 0.39
N LEU A 48 8.00 -9.37 -0.36
CA LEU A 48 7.27 -10.49 0.23
C LEU A 48 8.18 -11.34 1.13
N ALA A 49 9.41 -11.62 0.69
CA ALA A 49 10.40 -12.35 1.48
C ALA A 49 10.78 -11.59 2.75
N PHE A 50 11.07 -10.28 2.65
CA PHE A 50 11.35 -9.42 3.79
C PHE A 50 10.17 -9.36 4.78
N SER A 51 8.96 -9.17 4.25
CA SER A 51 7.74 -9.06 5.03
C SER A 51 7.49 -10.36 5.81
N TYR A 52 7.64 -11.51 5.15
CA TYR A 52 7.51 -12.82 5.78
C TYR A 52 8.55 -13.01 6.90
N ALA A 53 9.82 -12.72 6.63
CA ALA A 53 10.90 -12.81 7.60
C ALA A 53 10.71 -11.87 8.81
N SER A 54 10.02 -10.75 8.60
CA SER A 54 9.69 -9.75 9.63
C SER A 54 8.37 -10.04 10.37
N GLY A 55 7.79 -11.23 10.18
CA GLY A 55 6.57 -11.70 10.85
C GLY A 55 5.26 -11.20 10.24
N ASN A 56 5.30 -10.62 9.04
CA ASN A 56 4.14 -10.19 8.28
C ASN A 56 3.94 -11.07 7.04
N ASP A 57 3.30 -12.21 7.25
CA ASP A 57 3.03 -13.18 6.18
C ASP A 57 1.93 -12.69 5.23
N LEU A 58 2.38 -12.20 4.07
CA LEU A 58 1.53 -11.78 2.95
C LEU A 58 1.46 -12.83 1.83
N ILE A 59 2.00 -14.04 2.03
CA ILE A 59 2.10 -15.07 1.00
C ILE A 59 1.06 -16.15 1.24
N THR A 60 0.87 -16.58 2.50
CA THR A 60 -0.07 -17.65 2.84
C THR A 60 -1.52 -17.17 2.69
N PRO A 61 -2.36 -17.84 1.87
CA PRO A 61 -3.78 -17.52 1.76
C PRO A 61 -4.50 -17.65 3.10
N ARG A 62 -5.40 -16.71 3.42
CA ARG A 62 -6.28 -16.73 4.60
C ARG A 62 -7.73 -16.45 4.18
N PRO A 63 -8.47 -17.48 3.70
CA PRO A 63 -9.84 -17.33 3.21
C PRO A 63 -10.80 -16.67 4.21
N GLN A 64 -10.59 -16.93 5.50
CA GLN A 64 -11.39 -16.33 6.58
C GLN A 64 -11.29 -14.80 6.67
N TYR A 65 -10.25 -14.21 6.07
CA TYR A 65 -10.05 -12.75 5.98
C TYR A 65 -10.18 -12.22 4.55
N LEU A 66 -10.74 -13.01 3.64
CA LEU A 66 -10.78 -12.70 2.21
C LEU A 66 -9.39 -12.28 1.69
N PHE A 67 -8.36 -12.99 2.14
CA PHE A 67 -6.98 -12.74 1.76
C PHE A 67 -6.47 -13.89 0.89
N PRO A 68 -6.17 -13.66 -0.41
CA PRO A 68 -5.82 -14.74 -1.33
C PRO A 68 -4.37 -15.22 -1.18
N GLY A 69 -3.53 -14.50 -0.43
CA GLY A 69 -2.07 -14.62 -0.53
C GLY A 69 -1.57 -13.89 -1.77
N LEU A 70 -0.51 -13.10 -1.62
CA LEU A 70 0.00 -12.24 -2.67
C LEU A 70 1.15 -12.89 -3.43
N LYS A 71 1.31 -12.45 -4.68
CA LYS A 71 2.41 -12.79 -5.58
C LYS A 71 3.05 -11.51 -6.12
N PRO A 72 4.32 -11.57 -6.58
CA PRO A 72 4.94 -10.42 -7.22
C PRO A 72 4.08 -9.85 -8.34
N GLY A 73 3.91 -8.53 -8.36
CA GLY A 73 3.03 -7.80 -9.29
C GLY A 73 1.61 -7.57 -8.77
N ASP A 74 1.17 -8.23 -7.70
CA ASP A 74 -0.13 -7.92 -7.10
C ASP A 74 -0.11 -6.53 -6.46
N ARG A 75 -1.18 -5.76 -6.68
CA ARG A 75 -1.40 -4.50 -5.97
C ARG A 75 -2.19 -4.73 -4.70
N TRP A 76 -1.65 -4.24 -3.58
CA TRP A 76 -2.24 -4.42 -2.26
C TRP A 76 -2.05 -3.20 -1.37
N CYS A 77 -3.00 -3.00 -0.46
CA CYS A 77 -2.96 -1.96 0.55
C CYS A 77 -2.19 -2.50 1.75
N VAL A 78 -0.93 -2.11 1.87
CA VAL A 78 -0.03 -2.57 2.93
C VAL A 78 -0.02 -1.57 4.09
N CYS A 79 0.27 -2.08 5.29
CA CYS A 79 0.45 -1.26 6.48
C CYS A 79 1.57 -0.25 6.27
N ALA A 80 1.32 1.04 6.51
CA ALA A 80 2.31 2.10 6.29
C ALA A 80 3.61 1.88 7.10
N ALA A 81 3.49 1.43 8.35
CA ALA A 81 4.65 1.12 9.20
C ALA A 81 5.50 -0.04 8.62
N ARG A 82 4.85 -1.10 8.10
CA ARG A 82 5.55 -2.25 7.50
C ARG A 82 6.23 -1.88 6.20
N TRP A 83 5.61 -1.02 5.40
CA TRP A 83 6.26 -0.49 4.21
C TRP A 83 7.48 0.38 4.57
N LYS A 84 7.39 1.20 5.63
CA LYS A 84 8.52 2.00 6.12
C LYS A 84 9.69 1.13 6.60
N GLU A 85 9.41 0.07 7.35
CA GLU A 85 10.41 -0.93 7.76
C GLU A 85 11.15 -1.49 6.54
N ALA A 86 10.42 -1.78 5.46
CA ALA A 86 11.02 -2.27 4.21
C ALA A 86 11.89 -1.20 3.51
N VAL A 87 11.51 0.09 3.57
CA VAL A 87 12.36 1.18 3.05
C VAL A 87 13.68 1.22 3.78
N ASP A 88 13.65 1.18 5.11
CA ASP A 88 14.85 1.25 5.96
C ASP A 88 15.76 0.03 5.78
N ALA A 89 15.16 -1.13 5.49
CA ALA A 89 15.88 -2.36 5.18
C ALA A 89 16.35 -2.48 3.71
N GLY A 90 16.02 -1.52 2.84
CA GLY A 90 16.36 -1.57 1.42
C GLY A 90 15.57 -2.61 0.61
N ALA A 91 14.43 -3.06 1.12
CA ALA A 91 13.57 -4.09 0.54
C ALA A 91 12.16 -3.59 0.18
N ALA A 92 11.95 -2.26 0.15
CA ALA A 92 10.66 -1.67 -0.22
C ALA A 92 10.28 -2.00 -1.66
N CYS A 93 8.99 -2.28 -1.86
CA CYS A 93 8.39 -2.43 -3.17
C CYS A 93 7.85 -1.09 -3.70
N PRO A 94 7.63 -0.97 -5.02
CA PRO A 94 7.06 0.23 -5.63
C PRO A 94 5.65 0.56 -5.12
N VAL A 95 5.26 1.83 -5.24
CA VAL A 95 3.96 2.35 -4.76
C VAL A 95 3.22 3.16 -5.81
N TYR A 96 1.90 3.29 -5.63
CA TYR A 96 1.04 4.20 -6.37
C TYR A 96 0.62 5.36 -5.47
N LEU A 97 1.11 6.55 -5.74
CA LEU A 97 0.81 7.80 -5.03
C LEU A 97 -0.68 8.12 -5.10
N GLN A 98 -1.33 7.96 -6.26
CA GLN A 98 -2.76 8.27 -6.43
C GLN A 98 -3.68 7.32 -5.63
N GLY A 99 -3.21 6.09 -5.38
CA GLY A 99 -3.88 5.07 -4.56
C GLY A 99 -3.43 5.02 -3.09
N THR A 100 -2.45 5.82 -2.69
CA THR A 100 -1.91 5.86 -1.32
C THR A 100 -2.55 6.98 -0.53
N HIS A 101 -3.20 6.67 0.59
CA HIS A 101 -3.97 7.64 1.38
C HIS A 101 -3.07 8.63 2.14
N GLU A 102 -3.52 9.87 2.29
CA GLU A 102 -2.77 10.95 2.99
C GLU A 102 -2.34 10.62 4.43
N ALA A 103 -2.97 9.65 5.08
CA ALA A 103 -2.63 9.26 6.45
C ALA A 103 -1.27 8.56 6.52
N THR A 104 -0.81 7.98 5.41
CA THR A 104 0.54 7.44 5.24
C THR A 104 1.60 8.47 5.61
N LEU A 105 1.39 9.77 5.32
CA LEU A 105 2.35 10.84 5.57
C LEU A 105 2.65 11.08 7.06
N LYS A 106 1.86 10.50 7.96
CA LYS A 106 2.13 10.53 9.41
C LYS A 106 3.27 9.57 9.82
N LEU A 107 3.58 8.59 8.97
CA LEU A 107 4.53 7.50 9.25
C LEU A 107 5.65 7.41 8.22
N VAL A 108 5.35 7.79 6.97
CA VAL A 108 6.26 7.68 5.83
C VAL A 108 6.47 9.07 5.23
N PRO A 109 7.71 9.56 5.13
CA PRO A 109 8.01 10.80 4.43
C PRO A 109 7.55 10.76 2.97
N PHE A 110 7.10 11.90 2.45
CA PHE A 110 6.64 11.97 1.06
C PHE A 110 7.78 11.67 0.07
N GLU A 111 9.02 12.04 0.41
CA GLU A 111 10.18 11.80 -0.45
C GLU A 111 10.46 10.31 -0.63
N ASP A 112 10.25 9.50 0.43
CA ASP A 112 10.35 8.04 0.34
C ASP A 112 9.30 7.50 -0.62
N LEU A 113 8.04 7.95 -0.53
CA LEU A 113 6.99 7.52 -1.45
C LEU A 113 7.32 7.87 -2.91
N VAL A 114 7.80 9.09 -3.17
CA VAL A 114 8.18 9.54 -4.51
C VAL A 114 9.33 8.71 -5.08
N ARG A 115 10.33 8.34 -4.25
CA ARG A 115 11.46 7.51 -4.68
C ARG A 115 11.04 6.14 -5.22
N PHE A 116 9.93 5.59 -4.74
CA PHE A 116 9.40 4.28 -5.12
C PHE A 116 8.13 4.35 -5.99
N ALA A 117 7.72 5.55 -6.43
CA ALA A 117 6.47 5.73 -7.15
C ALA A 117 6.50 5.14 -8.57
N LEU A 118 5.45 4.43 -8.97
CA LEU A 118 5.21 3.98 -10.34
C LEU A 118 4.27 4.90 -11.12
N ASP A 119 3.46 5.69 -10.42
CA ASP A 119 2.62 6.74 -10.99
C ASP A 119 3.17 8.12 -10.64
N THR A 120 2.98 9.06 -11.55
CA THR A 120 3.29 10.47 -11.28
C THR A 120 2.05 11.20 -10.79
N PRO A 121 2.22 12.36 -10.10
CA PRO A 121 1.12 13.28 -9.89
C PRO A 121 0.52 13.63 -11.25
N ALA A 122 -0.79 13.44 -11.42
CA ALA A 122 -1.49 14.02 -12.55
C ALA A 122 -1.29 15.54 -12.47
N VAL A 123 -0.52 16.11 -13.40
CA VAL A 123 -0.62 17.55 -13.67
C VAL A 123 -2.03 17.73 -14.23
N PRO A 124 -2.91 18.54 -13.61
CA PRO A 124 -4.18 18.84 -14.24
C PRO A 124 -3.85 19.48 -15.59
N GLU A 125 -4.27 18.86 -16.69
CA GLU A 125 -4.22 19.53 -17.98
C GLU A 125 -5.01 20.83 -17.87
N SER A 126 -4.33 21.93 -18.18
CA SER A 126 -4.82 23.31 -18.12
C SER A 126 -5.99 23.56 -19.05
#